data_AF-A0A8J7ZA26-F1
#
_entry.id   AF-A0A8J7ZA26-F1
#
_cell.length_a   1.000
_cell.length_b   1.000
_cell.length_c   1.000
_cell.angle_alpha   90.00
_cell.angle_beta   90.00
_cell.angle_gamma   90.00
#
_symmetry.space_group_name_H-M   'P 1'
#
loop_
_entity.id
_entity.type
_entity.pdbx_description
1 polymer ?
#
loop_
_entity_poly.entity_id
_entity_poly.type
_entity_poly.pdbx_seq_one_letter_code
_entity_poly.pdbx_strand_id
1 'polypeptide(L)'
;MLFNNPISYANIISGAAALIVSFLILIKNYKSGINLLFFVTFLLWGASWILMGFLFLYEHPVIGAQVLRDFAAGSAIMSSFVFFTTAFVLFKGEHYLKKWYVSLPIIISSLISTIIVATFDYVVYDSPDGITDIGEGIKTTQAPWVMIFLYIVPGLMIITSLAYLIKTRIEVEETIIKKRILYFIFGFSSIIFGMLIIGISGVIEQLASLNQAAENAILLVGNGFWFIGPIICFIGFNVGRKLLVKKEEIKNES
;
A
#
# COMPACT_ATOMS: atom_id res chain seq x y z
N MET A 1 7.88 27.29 -11.21
CA MET A 1 9.06 26.41 -11.38
C MET A 1 8.62 24.99 -11.02
N LEU A 2 8.32 24.13 -11.99
CA LEU A 2 7.75 22.78 -11.74
C LEU A 2 8.81 21.66 -11.66
N PHE A 3 10.10 21.99 -11.78
CA PHE A 3 11.17 21.03 -12.10
C PHE A 3 12.19 20.71 -11.00
N ASN A 4 12.01 21.16 -9.75
CA ASN A 4 13.04 21.01 -8.70
C ASN A 4 12.71 20.04 -7.56
N ASN A 5 11.66 19.21 -7.66
CA ASN A 5 11.33 18.25 -6.59
C ASN A 5 11.64 16.79 -6.98
N PRO A 6 12.86 16.28 -6.71
CA PRO A 6 13.24 14.89 -7.03
C PRO A 6 12.39 13.84 -6.32
N ILE A 7 11.80 14.15 -5.16
CA ILE A 7 10.92 13.25 -4.42
C ILE A 7 9.59 13.07 -5.17
N SER A 8 9.04 14.15 -5.72
CA SER A 8 7.84 14.08 -6.55
C SER A 8 8.03 13.13 -7.73
N TYR A 9 9.13 13.30 -8.48
CA TYR A 9 9.44 12.42 -9.61
C TYR A 9 9.67 10.98 -9.18
N ALA A 10 10.38 10.74 -8.08
CA ALA A 10 10.58 9.41 -7.54
C ALA A 10 9.25 8.72 -7.18
N ASN A 11 8.32 9.45 -6.57
CA ASN A 11 6.98 8.95 -6.26
C ASN A 11 6.18 8.61 -7.52
N ILE A 12 6.15 9.51 -8.51
CA ILE A 12 5.43 9.30 -9.78
C ILE A 12 5.99 8.08 -10.52
N ILE A 13 7.32 7.98 -10.64
CA ILE A 13 7.99 6.87 -11.32
C ILE A 13 7.73 5.55 -10.59
N SER A 14 7.81 5.55 -9.25
CA SER A 14 7.52 4.37 -8.43
C SER A 14 6.08 3.91 -8.56
N GLY A 15 5.14 4.86 -8.55
CA GLY A 15 3.74 4.53 -8.76
C GLY A 15 3.46 4.02 -10.17
N ALA A 16 4.04 4.63 -11.20
CA ALA A 16 3.91 4.17 -12.58
C ALA A 16 4.48 2.75 -12.77
N ALA A 17 5.63 2.45 -12.18
CA ALA A 17 6.21 1.10 -12.22
C ALA A 17 5.28 0.07 -11.53
N ALA A 18 4.70 0.41 -10.38
CA ALA A 18 3.74 -0.45 -9.70
C ALA A 18 2.47 -0.68 -10.54
N LEU A 19 1.96 0.36 -11.23
CA LEU A 19 0.84 0.22 -12.16
C LEU A 19 1.18 -0.70 -13.34
N ILE A 20 2.34 -0.53 -13.97
CA ILE A 20 2.77 -1.40 -15.07
C ILE A 20 2.85 -2.86 -14.59
N VAL A 21 3.47 -3.09 -13.44
CA VAL A 21 3.54 -4.43 -12.82
C VAL A 21 2.15 -5.00 -12.55
N SER A 22 1.21 -4.20 -12.06
CA SER A 22 -0.16 -4.65 -11.77
C SER A 22 -0.84 -5.17 -13.03
N PHE A 23 -0.80 -4.40 -14.13
CA PHE A 23 -1.41 -4.80 -15.40
C PHE A 23 -0.74 -6.04 -16.00
N LEU A 24 0.59 -6.15 -15.92
CA LEU A 24 1.32 -7.34 -16.39
C LEU A 24 0.93 -8.61 -15.62
N ILE A 25 0.67 -8.51 -14.31
CA ILE A 25 0.18 -9.62 -13.49
C ILE A 25 -1.24 -10.02 -13.92
N LEU A 26 -2.12 -9.04 -14.14
CA LEU A 26 -3.50 -9.28 -14.53
C LEU A 26 -3.60 -9.96 -15.90
N ILE A 27 -2.85 -9.46 -16.90
CA ILE A 27 -2.85 -10.00 -18.27
C ILE A 27 -2.39 -11.46 -18.31
N LYS A 28 -1.44 -11.85 -17.44
CA LYS A 28 -0.88 -13.20 -17.41
C LYS A 28 -1.93 -14.28 -17.13
N ASN A 29 -2.90 -14.01 -16.26
CA ASN A 29 -4.07 -14.87 -16.03
C ASN A 29 -5.16 -14.11 -15.27
N TYR A 30 -6.04 -13.41 -16.00
CA TYR A 30 -7.09 -12.56 -15.46
C TYR A 30 -8.21 -13.33 -14.72
N LYS A 31 -8.30 -14.64 -14.93
CA LYS A 31 -9.32 -15.50 -14.28
C LYS A 31 -8.88 -15.98 -12.89
N SER A 32 -7.60 -15.84 -12.54
CA SER A 32 -7.12 -16.21 -11.20
C SER A 32 -7.46 -15.10 -10.21
N GLY A 33 -8.15 -15.48 -9.13
CA GLY A 33 -8.51 -14.55 -8.06
C GLY A 33 -7.27 -14.05 -7.32
N ILE A 34 -6.23 -14.87 -7.20
CA ILE A 34 -4.94 -14.43 -6.61
C ILE A 34 -4.29 -13.35 -7.48
N ASN A 35 -4.27 -13.52 -8.81
CA ASN A 35 -3.72 -12.48 -9.70
C ASN A 35 -4.52 -11.18 -9.62
N LEU A 36 -5.85 -11.28 -9.48
CA LEU A 36 -6.70 -10.11 -9.26
C LEU A 36 -6.35 -9.39 -7.95
N LEU A 37 -6.12 -10.11 -6.85
CA LEU A 37 -5.71 -9.50 -5.58
C LEU A 37 -4.36 -8.77 -5.69
N PHE A 38 -3.37 -9.37 -6.35
CA PHE A 38 -2.09 -8.71 -6.57
C PHE A 38 -2.21 -7.52 -7.52
N PHE A 39 -3.02 -7.61 -8.58
CA PHE A 39 -3.35 -6.47 -9.44
C PHE A 39 -3.93 -5.32 -8.61
N VAL A 40 -4.97 -5.57 -7.80
CA VAL A 40 -5.61 -4.54 -6.98
C VAL A 40 -4.62 -3.95 -5.96
N THR A 41 -3.79 -4.79 -5.34
CA THR A 41 -2.74 -4.34 -4.40
C THR A 41 -1.81 -3.33 -5.09
N PHE A 42 -1.21 -3.70 -6.21
CA PHE A 42 -0.25 -2.82 -6.90
C PHE A 42 -0.91 -1.65 -7.61
N LEU A 43 -2.19 -1.76 -8.02
CA LEU A 43 -2.98 -0.66 -8.54
C LEU A 43 -3.18 0.42 -7.47
N LEU A 44 -3.66 0.04 -6.29
CA LEU A 44 -3.91 0.96 -5.18
C LEU A 44 -2.61 1.56 -4.64
N TRP A 45 -1.58 0.73 -4.52
CA TRP A 45 -0.24 1.19 -4.17
C TRP A 45 0.27 2.21 -5.19
N GLY A 46 0.22 1.88 -6.49
CA GLY A 46 0.69 2.76 -7.55
C GLY A 46 -0.07 4.08 -7.63
N ALA A 47 -1.39 4.03 -7.46
CA ALA A 47 -2.24 5.21 -7.38
C ALA A 47 -1.84 6.10 -6.20
N SER A 48 -1.65 5.54 -5.00
CA SER A 48 -1.16 6.28 -3.83
C SER A 48 0.12 7.05 -4.12
N TRP A 49 1.09 6.41 -4.77
CA TRP A 49 2.39 7.01 -5.07
C TRP A 49 2.32 8.11 -6.11
N ILE A 50 1.55 7.92 -7.18
CA ILE A 50 1.35 8.95 -8.19
C ILE A 50 0.67 10.18 -7.58
N LEU A 51 -0.39 9.96 -6.79
CA LEU A 51 -1.10 11.04 -6.10
C LEU A 51 -0.16 11.77 -5.13
N MET A 52 0.60 11.03 -4.32
CA MET A 52 1.61 11.62 -3.41
C MET A 52 2.68 12.41 -4.17
N GLY A 53 3.12 11.93 -5.34
CA GLY A 53 4.03 12.65 -6.20
C GLY A 53 3.47 13.97 -6.72
N PHE A 54 2.21 14.00 -7.13
CA PHE A 54 1.54 15.25 -7.51
C PHE A 54 1.42 16.24 -6.35
N LEU A 55 1.22 15.78 -5.11
CA LEU A 55 1.18 16.65 -3.93
C LEU A 55 2.47 17.44 -3.74
N PHE A 56 3.62 16.77 -3.91
CA PHE A 56 4.94 17.40 -3.79
C PHE A 56 5.25 18.42 -4.90
N LEU A 57 4.39 18.56 -5.92
CA LEU A 57 4.49 19.61 -6.94
C LEU A 57 3.71 20.88 -6.57
N TYR A 58 2.81 20.83 -5.59
CA TYR A 58 2.01 21.99 -5.17
C TYR A 58 2.65 22.64 -3.94
N GLU A 59 3.16 23.86 -4.08
CA GLU A 59 3.78 24.65 -2.99
C GLU A 59 2.74 25.31 -2.06
N HIS A 60 1.47 25.35 -2.44
CA HIS A 60 0.40 25.96 -1.64
C HIS A 60 -0.75 24.98 -1.38
N PRO A 61 -1.33 24.98 -0.16
CA PRO A 61 -2.44 24.11 0.20
C PRO A 61 -3.72 24.57 -0.52
N VAL A 62 -3.90 24.11 -1.75
CA VAL A 62 -5.19 24.20 -2.44
C VAL A 62 -6.06 23.04 -1.95
N ILE A 63 -7.37 23.24 -1.84
CA ILE A 63 -8.36 22.18 -1.51
C ILE A 63 -8.09 20.88 -2.28
N GLY A 64 -7.74 21.00 -3.57
CA GLY A 64 -7.37 19.86 -4.41
C GLY A 64 -6.15 19.08 -3.91
N ALA A 65 -5.13 19.73 -3.34
CA ALA A 65 -3.97 19.06 -2.78
C ALA A 65 -4.32 18.29 -1.50
N GLN A 66 -5.21 18.79 -0.64
CA GLN A 66 -5.61 18.03 0.54
C GLN A 66 -6.46 16.80 0.15
N VAL A 67 -7.42 16.97 -0.77
CA VAL A 67 -8.20 15.85 -1.31
C VAL A 67 -7.29 14.78 -1.94
N LEU A 68 -6.28 15.18 -2.72
CA LEU A 68 -5.32 14.25 -3.32
C LEU A 68 -4.49 13.51 -2.25
N ARG A 69 -4.17 14.16 -1.11
CA ARG A 69 -3.48 13.55 0.04
C ARG A 69 -4.34 12.48 0.69
N ASP A 70 -5.61 12.77 0.86
CA ASP A 70 -6.59 11.88 1.47
C ASP A 70 -6.83 10.65 0.62
N PHE A 71 -6.97 10.83 -0.70
CA PHE A 71 -7.04 9.72 -1.65
C PHE A 71 -5.76 8.89 -1.69
N ALA A 72 -4.58 9.53 -1.60
CA ALA A 72 -3.31 8.82 -1.54
C ALA A 72 -3.24 7.94 -0.29
N ALA A 73 -3.48 8.51 0.89
CA ALA A 73 -3.49 7.79 2.17
C ALA A 73 -4.52 6.65 2.18
N GLY A 74 -5.76 6.92 1.73
CA GLY A 74 -6.79 5.91 1.60
C GLY A 74 -6.36 4.76 0.69
N SER A 75 -5.76 5.05 -0.46
CA SER A 75 -5.27 4.04 -1.40
C SER A 75 -4.15 3.17 -0.79
N ALA A 76 -3.22 3.77 -0.04
CA ALA A 76 -2.18 3.02 0.67
C ALA A 76 -2.76 2.08 1.74
N ILE A 77 -3.75 2.54 2.50
CA ILE A 77 -4.45 1.74 3.51
C ILE A 77 -5.17 0.57 2.84
N MET A 78 -5.96 0.84 1.80
CA MET A 78 -6.67 -0.20 1.06
C MET A 78 -5.70 -1.24 0.48
N SER A 79 -4.58 -0.79 -0.09
CA SER A 79 -3.52 -1.67 -0.58
C SER A 79 -3.02 -2.62 0.50
N SER A 80 -2.87 -2.15 1.75
CA SER A 80 -2.40 -2.97 2.87
C SER A 80 -3.40 -4.06 3.27
N PHE A 81 -4.71 -3.76 3.22
CA PHE A 81 -5.75 -4.76 3.44
C PHE A 81 -5.79 -5.82 2.33
N VAL A 82 -5.74 -5.40 1.06
CA VAL A 82 -5.71 -6.34 -0.07
C VAL A 82 -4.44 -7.19 -0.04
N PHE A 83 -3.33 -6.60 0.39
CA PHE A 83 -2.08 -7.34 0.60
C PHE A 83 -2.22 -8.44 1.66
N PHE A 84 -2.79 -8.11 2.82
CA PHE A 84 -3.12 -9.11 3.85
C PHE A 84 -3.98 -10.25 3.35
N THR A 85 -5.00 -9.92 2.58
CA THR A 85 -5.88 -10.89 1.92
C THR A 85 -5.09 -11.81 1.01
N THR A 86 -4.19 -11.24 0.23
CA THR A 86 -3.33 -11.98 -0.70
C THR A 86 -2.47 -12.98 0.04
N ALA A 87 -1.79 -12.55 1.11
CA ALA A 87 -0.98 -13.43 1.95
C ALA A 87 -1.81 -14.53 2.64
N PHE A 88 -2.99 -14.17 3.16
CA PHE A 88 -3.91 -15.12 3.78
C PHE A 88 -4.41 -16.18 2.78
N VAL A 89 -4.80 -15.77 1.58
CA VAL A 89 -5.26 -16.68 0.52
C VAL A 89 -4.12 -17.56 0.02
N LEU A 90 -2.90 -17.05 -0.09
CA LEU A 90 -1.72 -17.87 -0.41
C LEU A 90 -1.46 -18.94 0.66
N PHE A 91 -1.70 -18.61 1.93
CA PHE A 91 -1.54 -19.54 3.05
C PHE A 91 -2.66 -20.58 3.13
N LYS A 92 -3.93 -20.16 3.00
CA LYS A 92 -5.11 -21.02 3.21
C LYS A 92 -5.65 -21.68 1.93
N GLY A 93 -5.34 -21.14 0.75
CA GLY A 93 -5.80 -21.59 -0.56
C GLY A 93 -6.85 -20.68 -1.21
N GLU A 94 -6.92 -20.72 -2.54
CA GLU A 94 -7.77 -19.84 -3.38
C GLU A 94 -9.28 -20.00 -3.10
N HIS A 95 -9.73 -21.15 -2.60
CA HIS A 95 -11.15 -21.38 -2.27
C HIS A 95 -11.68 -20.44 -1.18
N TYR A 96 -10.81 -19.82 -0.37
CA TYR A 96 -11.21 -18.79 0.60
C TYR A 96 -11.57 -17.44 -0.04
N LEU A 97 -11.19 -17.18 -1.30
CA LEU A 97 -11.59 -15.95 -2.01
C LEU A 97 -13.08 -15.88 -2.29
N LYS A 98 -13.71 -17.02 -2.55
CA LYS A 98 -15.17 -17.12 -2.82
C LYS A 98 -16.00 -16.94 -1.57
N LYS A 99 -15.36 -16.93 -0.39
CA LYS A 99 -16.05 -16.84 0.88
C LYS A 99 -16.19 -15.38 1.27
N TRP A 100 -17.40 -14.86 1.10
CA TRP A 100 -17.80 -13.47 1.35
C TRP A 100 -17.35 -12.93 2.71
N TYR A 101 -17.25 -13.76 3.76
CA TYR A 101 -16.80 -13.35 5.08
C TYR A 101 -15.32 -12.94 5.15
N VAL A 102 -14.49 -13.31 4.17
CA VAL A 102 -13.10 -12.82 4.08
C VAL A 102 -13.11 -11.47 3.36
N SER A 103 -13.74 -11.40 2.19
CA SER A 103 -13.73 -10.24 1.28
C SER A 103 -14.51 -9.03 1.82
N LEU A 104 -15.61 -9.25 2.54
CA LEU A 104 -16.52 -8.20 2.99
C LEU A 104 -15.92 -7.31 4.08
N PRO A 105 -15.27 -7.83 5.15
CA PRO A 105 -14.57 -6.99 6.12
C PRO A 105 -13.48 -6.13 5.49
N ILE A 106 -12.78 -6.63 4.46
CA ILE A 106 -11.72 -5.88 3.77
C ILE A 106 -12.32 -4.71 2.99
N ILE A 107 -13.39 -4.95 2.21
CA ILE A 107 -14.07 -3.92 1.43
C ILE A 107 -14.68 -2.88 2.37
N ILE A 108 -15.34 -3.31 3.45
CA ILE A 108 -15.97 -2.41 4.43
C ILE A 108 -14.91 -1.60 5.18
N SER A 109 -13.84 -2.22 5.70
CA SER A 109 -12.75 -1.51 6.40
C SER A 109 -12.03 -0.53 5.48
N SER A 110 -11.90 -0.89 4.20
CA SER A 110 -11.33 -0.04 3.15
C SER A 110 -12.22 1.17 2.86
N LEU A 111 -13.52 0.95 2.63
CA LEU A 111 -14.49 2.03 2.39
C LEU A 111 -14.59 2.96 3.60
N ILE A 112 -14.67 2.40 4.81
CA ILE A 112 -14.73 3.19 6.05
C ILE A 112 -13.46 4.02 6.20
N SER A 113 -12.28 3.45 5.94
CA SER A 113 -11.01 4.21 5.95
C SER A 113 -11.03 5.37 4.96
N THR A 114 -11.41 5.13 3.71
CA THR A 114 -11.46 6.16 2.67
C THR A 114 -12.49 7.25 3.00
N ILE A 115 -13.65 6.88 3.52
CA ILE A 115 -14.70 7.83 3.93
C ILE A 115 -14.24 8.65 5.13
N ILE A 116 -13.62 8.02 6.14
CA ILE A 116 -13.12 8.73 7.32
C ILE A 116 -12.07 9.77 6.91
N VAL A 117 -11.12 9.39 6.06
CA VAL A 117 -10.07 10.30 5.59
C VAL A 117 -10.67 11.41 4.72
N ALA A 118 -11.57 11.09 3.79
CA ALA A 118 -12.13 12.08 2.85
C ALA A 118 -13.19 13.03 3.47
N THR A 119 -13.90 12.61 4.52
CA THR A 119 -15.04 13.37 5.06
C THR A 119 -14.66 14.26 6.24
N PHE A 120 -13.66 13.89 7.04
CA PHE A 120 -13.45 14.53 8.33
C PHE A 120 -12.24 15.50 8.39
N ASP A 121 -11.46 15.63 7.30
CA ASP A 121 -10.40 16.65 7.20
C ASP A 121 -10.95 18.06 6.84
N TYR A 122 -12.27 18.19 6.67
CA TYR A 122 -12.99 19.43 6.40
C TYR A 122 -13.97 19.78 7.52
N VAL A 123 -13.51 20.46 8.57
CA VAL A 123 -14.39 21.32 9.39
C VAL A 123 -14.16 22.74 8.93
N VAL A 124 -15.05 23.22 8.06
CA VAL A 124 -15.07 24.63 7.61
C VAL A 124 -15.60 25.46 8.78
N TYR A 125 -14.81 26.42 9.26
CA TYR A 125 -15.36 27.50 10.09
C TYR A 125 -15.92 28.57 9.16
N ASP A 126 -17.16 29.00 9.41
CA ASP A 126 -17.68 30.25 8.86
C ASP A 126 -16.86 31.39 9.46
N SER A 127 -16.01 32.02 8.66
CA SER A 127 -15.46 33.33 8.99
C SER A 127 -16.59 34.37 8.94
N PRO A 128 -16.66 35.32 9.90
CA PRO A 128 -17.67 36.37 9.93
C PRO A 128 -17.73 37.25 8.67
N ASP A 129 -16.69 37.22 7.83
CA ASP A 129 -16.54 38.11 6.69
C ASP A 129 -16.97 37.50 5.34
N GLY A 130 -17.55 36.29 5.35
CA GLY A 130 -18.09 35.63 4.14
C GLY A 130 -17.04 35.18 3.12
N ILE A 131 -15.75 35.41 3.41
CA ILE A 131 -14.63 34.72 2.79
C ILE A 131 -14.43 33.46 3.62
N THR A 132 -14.63 32.27 3.04
CA THR A 132 -14.28 31.00 3.68
C THR A 132 -12.77 30.96 3.93
N ASP A 133 -12.34 31.55 5.04
CA ASP A 133 -11.05 31.26 5.64
C ASP A 133 -11.14 29.83 6.14
N ILE A 134 -10.46 28.94 5.43
CA ILE A 134 -10.29 27.55 5.80
C ILE A 134 -9.32 27.55 6.98
N GLY A 135 -9.84 27.90 8.16
CA GLY A 135 -9.07 27.87 9.39
C GLY A 135 -8.52 26.48 9.64
N GLU A 136 -7.40 26.41 10.36
CA GLU A 136 -6.79 25.19 10.89
C GLU A 136 -7.74 24.50 11.89
N GLY A 137 -8.89 24.02 11.41
CA GLY A 137 -9.77 23.19 12.21
C GLY A 137 -9.01 21.96 12.69
N ILE A 138 -9.41 21.46 13.86
CA ILE A 138 -8.83 20.24 14.44
C ILE A 138 -8.97 19.14 13.40
N LYS A 139 -7.86 18.82 12.72
CA LYS A 139 -7.80 17.73 11.76
C LYS A 139 -8.16 16.48 12.52
N THR A 140 -9.31 15.88 12.23
CA THR A 140 -9.70 14.60 12.83
C THR A 140 -8.71 13.49 12.46
N THR A 141 -7.99 13.61 11.34
CA THR A 141 -6.83 12.77 11.01
C THR A 141 -5.72 12.83 12.06
N GLN A 142 -5.70 13.88 12.90
CA GLN A 142 -4.83 14.01 14.06
C GLN A 142 -5.47 13.52 15.37
N ALA A 143 -6.73 13.10 15.36
CA ALA A 143 -7.33 12.47 16.54
C ALA A 143 -6.62 11.13 16.83
N PRO A 144 -6.25 10.82 18.09
CA PRO A 144 -5.46 9.63 18.41
C PRO A 144 -6.06 8.32 17.90
N TRP A 145 -7.38 8.16 17.98
CA TRP A 145 -8.07 6.95 17.51
C TRP A 145 -8.06 6.82 15.97
N VAL A 146 -8.11 7.94 15.25
CA VAL A 146 -7.95 7.96 13.79
C VAL A 146 -6.52 7.61 13.42
N MET A 147 -5.52 8.18 14.09
CA MET A 147 -4.11 7.82 13.85
C MET A 147 -3.83 6.33 14.10
N ILE A 148 -4.39 5.74 15.16
CA ILE A 148 -4.30 4.29 15.43
C ILE A 148 -4.86 3.50 14.24
N PHE A 149 -6.03 3.90 13.74
CA PHE A 149 -6.68 3.21 12.63
C PHE A 149 -5.96 3.41 11.29
N LEU A 150 -5.39 4.59 11.03
CA LEU A 150 -4.71 4.92 9.77
C LEU A 150 -3.27 4.37 9.69
N TYR A 151 -2.58 4.24 10.81
CA TYR A 151 -1.16 3.84 10.83
C TYR A 151 -0.93 2.47 11.48
N ILE A 152 -1.50 2.23 12.66
CA ILE A 152 -1.22 1.01 13.43
C ILE A 152 -1.91 -0.19 12.78
N VAL A 153 -3.19 -0.08 12.41
CA VAL A 153 -3.94 -1.20 11.82
C VAL A 153 -3.31 -1.67 10.49
N PRO A 154 -3.00 -0.79 9.51
CA PRO A 154 -2.30 -1.20 8.30
C PRO A 154 -0.91 -1.78 8.57
N GLY A 155 -0.17 -1.21 9.52
CA GLY A 155 1.13 -1.74 9.94
C GLY A 155 1.03 -3.19 10.44
N LEU A 156 0.08 -3.47 11.34
CA LEU A 156 -0.20 -4.82 11.84
C LEU A 156 -0.63 -5.77 10.72
N MET A 157 -1.44 -5.32 9.77
CA MET A 157 -1.84 -6.11 8.60
C MET A 157 -0.63 -6.51 7.76
N ILE A 158 0.27 -5.57 7.47
CA ILE A 158 1.48 -5.84 6.70
C ILE A 158 2.41 -6.82 7.44
N ILE A 159 2.63 -6.64 8.76
CA ILE A 159 3.42 -7.56 9.58
C ILE A 159 2.82 -8.97 9.57
N THR A 160 1.50 -9.07 9.76
CA THR A 160 0.79 -10.36 9.77
C THR A 160 0.86 -11.03 8.39
N SER A 161 0.82 -10.26 7.31
CA SER A 161 0.98 -10.74 5.93
C SER A 161 2.34 -11.44 5.74
N LEU A 162 3.41 -10.83 6.24
CA LEU A 162 4.74 -11.46 6.21
C LEU A 162 4.77 -12.76 6.99
N ALA A 163 4.16 -12.81 8.17
CA ALA A 163 4.08 -14.03 8.97
C ALA A 163 3.37 -15.16 8.19
N TYR A 164 2.26 -14.86 7.50
CA TYR A 164 1.59 -15.83 6.64
C TYR A 164 2.46 -16.28 5.47
N LEU A 165 3.17 -15.37 4.79
CA LEU A 165 4.05 -15.73 3.67
C LEU A 165 5.22 -16.61 4.14
N ILE A 166 5.85 -16.28 5.27
CA ILE A 166 6.93 -17.07 5.87
C ILE A 166 6.41 -18.48 6.20
N LYS A 167 5.26 -18.56 6.85
CA LYS A 167 4.64 -19.85 7.18
C LYS A 167 4.32 -20.66 5.92
N THR A 168 3.73 -20.03 4.91
CA THR A 168 3.46 -20.66 3.60
C THR A 168 4.74 -21.21 2.96
N ARG A 169 5.84 -20.46 3.03
CA ARG A 169 7.14 -20.92 2.49
C ARG A 169 7.67 -22.16 3.22
N ILE A 170 7.48 -22.24 4.54
CA ILE A 170 7.93 -23.37 5.34
C ILE A 170 7.10 -24.62 5.00
N GLU A 171 5.78 -24.47 4.87
CA GLU A 171 4.85 -25.59 4.66
C GLU A 171 4.83 -26.14 3.22
N VAL A 172 5.20 -25.34 2.22
CA VAL A 172 5.17 -25.78 0.81
C VAL A 172 6.38 -26.66 0.49
N GLU A 173 6.16 -27.86 -0.05
CA GLU A 173 7.26 -28.76 -0.45
C GLU A 173 7.90 -28.35 -1.78
N GLU A 174 7.11 -27.85 -2.74
CA GLU A 174 7.56 -27.57 -4.11
C GLU A 174 8.59 -26.42 -4.16
N THR A 175 9.80 -26.72 -4.63
CA THR A 175 10.94 -25.77 -4.70
C THR A 175 10.64 -24.52 -5.51
N ILE A 176 9.92 -24.64 -6.63
CA ILE A 176 9.57 -23.51 -7.50
C ILE A 176 8.65 -22.53 -6.75
N ILE A 177 7.68 -23.07 -6.03
CA ILE A 177 6.72 -22.28 -5.27
C ILE A 177 7.38 -21.66 -4.03
N LYS A 178 8.26 -22.40 -3.34
CA LYS A 178 9.12 -21.85 -2.28
C LYS A 178 9.93 -20.64 -2.76
N LYS A 179 10.54 -20.73 -3.94
CA LYS A 179 11.28 -19.61 -4.56
C LYS A 179 10.35 -18.43 -4.84
N ARG A 180 9.17 -18.67 -5.40
CA ARG A 180 8.17 -17.62 -5.63
C ARG A 180 7.75 -16.91 -4.33
N ILE A 181 7.40 -17.67 -3.29
CA ILE A 181 7.00 -17.09 -2.01
C ILE A 181 8.16 -16.30 -1.40
N LEU A 182 9.41 -16.74 -1.57
CA LEU A 182 10.58 -16.00 -1.14
C LEU A 182 10.69 -14.62 -1.84
N TYR A 183 10.43 -14.54 -3.15
CA TYR A 183 10.35 -13.23 -3.83
C TYR A 183 9.23 -12.35 -3.27
N PHE A 184 8.06 -12.93 -2.96
CA PHE A 184 7.00 -12.16 -2.29
C PHE A 184 7.44 -11.66 -0.92
N ILE A 185 8.04 -12.51 -0.08
CA ILE A 185 8.60 -12.09 1.21
C ILE A 185 9.58 -10.93 1.02
N PHE A 186 10.53 -11.02 0.09
CA PHE A 186 11.49 -9.94 -0.15
C PHE A 186 10.83 -8.66 -0.67
N GLY A 187 9.91 -8.76 -1.63
CA GLY A 187 9.21 -7.60 -2.19
C GLY A 187 8.38 -6.88 -1.13
N PHE A 188 7.68 -7.63 -0.27
CA PHE A 188 6.87 -7.05 0.80
C PHE A 188 7.70 -6.54 1.97
N SER A 189 8.80 -7.22 2.33
CA SER A 189 9.75 -6.69 3.31
C SER A 189 10.37 -5.38 2.83
N SER A 190 10.69 -5.27 1.53
CA SER A 190 11.17 -4.00 0.94
C SER A 190 10.16 -2.87 1.16
N ILE A 191 8.86 -3.17 0.98
CA ILE A 191 7.80 -2.19 1.23
C ILE A 191 7.77 -1.72 2.69
N ILE A 192 7.92 -2.64 3.64
CA ILE A 192 8.00 -2.31 5.08
C ILE A 192 9.24 -1.48 5.39
N PHE A 193 10.41 -1.87 4.86
CA PHE A 193 11.64 -1.13 5.09
C PHE A 193 11.53 0.31 4.58
N GLY A 194 10.94 0.54 3.40
CA GLY A 194 10.66 1.88 2.91
C GLY A 194 9.73 2.68 3.85
N MET A 195 8.68 2.05 4.39
CA MET A 195 7.78 2.68 5.38
C MET A 195 8.52 3.05 6.66
N LEU A 196 9.36 2.16 7.18
CA LEU A 196 10.14 2.41 8.39
C LEU A 196 11.14 3.55 8.19
N ILE A 197 11.86 3.58 7.06
CA ILE A 197 12.80 4.65 6.75
C ILE A 197 12.11 6.01 6.73
N ILE A 198 10.93 6.09 6.13
CA ILE A 198 10.18 7.35 6.00
C ILE A 198 9.52 7.75 7.32
N GLY A 199 9.00 6.78 8.08
CA GLY A 199 8.49 7.04 9.43
C GLY A 199 9.59 7.53 10.37
N ILE A 200 10.78 6.92 10.32
CA ILE A 200 11.96 7.35 11.08
C ILE A 200 12.39 8.75 10.62
N SER A 201 12.36 9.05 9.33
CA SER A 201 12.65 10.40 8.81
C SER A 201 11.79 11.46 9.49
N GLY A 202 10.46 11.25 9.59
CA GLY A 202 9.55 12.19 10.24
C GLY A 202 9.80 12.35 11.74
N VAL A 203 10.27 11.29 12.43
CA VAL A 203 10.66 11.38 13.84
C VAL A 203 11.98 12.13 14.01
N ILE A 204 12.96 11.89 13.15
CA ILE A 204 14.27 12.56 13.22
C ILE A 204 14.11 14.05 12.86
N GLU A 205 13.25 14.40 11.90
CA GLU A 205 12.93 15.79 11.59
C GLU A 205 12.45 16.56 12.83
N GLN A 206 11.54 15.96 13.60
CA GLN A 206 11.00 16.54 14.83
C GLN A 206 12.03 16.63 15.97
N LEU A 207 13.02 15.73 16.02
CA LEU A 207 13.96 15.62 17.15
C LEU A 207 15.31 16.30 16.89
N ALA A 208 15.77 16.37 15.65
CA ALA A 208 17.15 16.72 15.32
C ALA A 208 17.29 17.84 14.29
N SER A 209 16.19 18.44 13.81
CA SER A 209 16.20 19.54 12.83
C SER A 209 17.20 19.29 11.69
N LEU A 210 16.99 18.20 10.97
CA LEU A 210 17.83 17.85 9.81
C LEU A 210 17.80 18.98 8.77
N ASN A 211 18.90 19.15 8.04
CA ASN A 211 18.87 20.01 6.87
C ASN A 211 18.06 19.34 5.74
N GLN A 212 17.47 20.15 4.87
CA GLN A 212 16.60 19.69 3.77
C GLN A 212 17.27 18.64 2.85
N ALA A 213 18.59 18.75 2.66
CA ALA A 213 19.32 17.81 1.81
C ALA A 213 19.37 16.40 2.41
N ALA A 214 19.57 16.28 3.73
CA ALA A 214 19.57 15.01 4.44
C ALA A 214 18.17 14.38 4.45
N GLU A 215 17.12 15.19 4.66
CA GLU A 215 15.73 14.73 4.60
C GLU A 215 15.38 14.20 3.20
N ASN A 216 15.71 14.97 2.16
CA ASN A 216 15.46 14.55 0.77
C ASN A 216 16.21 13.26 0.41
N ALA A 217 17.43 13.07 0.93
CA ALA A 217 18.19 11.84 0.72
C ALA A 217 17.53 10.63 1.39
N ILE A 218 17.04 10.77 2.63
CA ILE A 218 16.34 9.70 3.36
C ILE A 218 15.03 9.34 2.63
N LEU A 219 14.25 10.33 2.21
CA LEU A 219 13.02 10.13 1.44
C LEU A 219 13.28 9.44 0.09
N LEU A 220 14.38 9.79 -0.58
CA LEU A 220 14.77 9.15 -1.84
C LEU A 220 15.17 7.69 -1.64
N VAL A 221 15.91 7.37 -0.57
CA VAL A 221 16.27 5.99 -0.22
C VAL A 221 15.02 5.18 0.13
N GLY A 222 14.12 5.74 0.96
CA GLY A 222 12.85 5.10 1.30
C GLY A 222 12.00 4.79 0.06
N ASN A 223 11.94 5.74 -0.89
CA ASN A 223 11.30 5.55 -2.19
C ASN A 223 11.95 4.44 -3.03
N GLY A 224 13.27 4.29 -2.99
CA GLY A 224 13.98 3.21 -3.64
C GLY A 224 13.48 1.83 -3.20
N PHE A 225 13.27 1.64 -1.89
CA PHE A 225 12.69 0.39 -1.36
C PHE A 225 11.25 0.15 -1.83
N TRP A 226 10.47 1.21 -2.00
CA TRP A 226 9.10 1.13 -2.51
C TRP A 226 9.00 0.90 -4.02
N PHE A 227 9.97 1.36 -4.79
CA PHE A 227 10.13 1.02 -6.20
C PHE A 227 10.51 -0.46 -6.40
N ILE A 228 11.48 -0.93 -5.62
CA ILE A 228 12.04 -2.28 -5.73
C ILE A 228 11.01 -3.35 -5.34
N GLY A 229 10.16 -3.09 -4.34
CA GLY A 229 9.18 -4.05 -3.82
C GLY A 229 8.29 -4.69 -4.90
N PRO A 230 7.49 -3.91 -5.66
CA PRO A 230 6.67 -4.40 -6.76
C PRO A 230 7.47 -5.17 -7.83
N ILE A 231 8.69 -4.74 -8.14
CA ILE A 231 9.57 -5.40 -9.12
C ILE A 231 9.97 -6.80 -8.64
N ILE A 232 10.38 -6.94 -7.37
CA ILE A 232 10.73 -8.25 -6.80
C ILE A 232 9.48 -9.16 -6.80
N CYS A 233 8.31 -8.64 -6.44
CA CYS A 233 7.07 -9.41 -6.49
C CYS A 233 6.73 -9.84 -7.94
N PHE A 234 6.93 -8.97 -8.92
CA PHE A 234 6.77 -9.29 -10.34
C PHE A 234 7.72 -10.41 -10.79
N ILE A 235 8.98 -10.41 -10.35
CA ILE A 235 9.92 -11.50 -10.60
C ILE A 235 9.38 -12.81 -10.00
N GLY A 236 8.89 -12.78 -8.76
CA GLY A 236 8.25 -13.94 -8.11
C GLY A 236 7.08 -14.51 -8.91
N PHE A 237 6.25 -13.64 -9.50
CA PHE A 237 5.17 -14.02 -10.40
C PHE A 237 5.63 -14.73 -11.67
N ASN A 238 6.83 -14.41 -12.14
CA ASN A 238 7.41 -15.01 -13.33
C ASN A 238 8.22 -16.28 -13.05
N VAL A 239 8.53 -16.54 -11.78
CA VAL A 239 9.12 -17.79 -11.32
C VAL A 239 8.02 -18.86 -11.19
N GLY A 240 7.71 -19.57 -12.30
CA GLY A 240 6.73 -20.68 -12.36
C GLY A 240 5.41 -20.37 -13.09
N ARG A 241 4.67 -21.39 -13.55
CA ARG A 241 3.38 -21.21 -14.27
C ARG A 241 2.12 -21.44 -13.44
N LYS A 242 2.18 -22.11 -12.29
CA LYS A 242 1.00 -22.41 -11.44
C LYS A 242 1.21 -21.87 -10.02
N LEU A 243 0.22 -21.13 -9.52
CA LEU A 243 0.08 -20.84 -8.09
C LEU A 243 -0.57 -22.08 -7.44
N LEU A 244 -0.16 -22.36 -6.20
CA LEU A 244 -0.58 -23.52 -5.40
C LEU A 244 -2.07 -23.81 -5.53
N VAL A 245 -2.41 -24.97 -6.09
CA VAL A 245 -3.58 -25.72 -5.61
C VAL A 245 -3.01 -26.66 -4.57
N LYS A 246 -3.31 -26.41 -3.30
CA LYS A 246 -3.01 -27.36 -2.23
C LYS A 246 -3.68 -28.68 -2.64
N LYS A 247 -2.91 -29.75 -2.69
CA LYS A 247 -3.29 -31.08 -3.21
C LYS A 247 -4.28 -31.83 -2.27
N GLU A 248 -5.18 -31.10 -1.61
CA GLU A 248 -6.19 -31.65 -0.70
C GLU A 248 -7.51 -31.98 -1.43
N GLU A 249 -7.68 -31.64 -2.70
CA GLU A 249 -8.93 -31.88 -3.46
C GLU A 249 -8.93 -33.11 -4.39
N ILE A 250 -7.99 -34.06 -4.26
CA ILE A 250 -8.07 -35.35 -5.02
C ILE A 250 -8.17 -36.55 -4.08
N LYS A 251 -8.78 -36.40 -2.90
CA LYS A 251 -9.06 -37.54 -2.02
C LYS A 251 -10.50 -37.67 -1.53
N ASN A 252 -11.40 -36.75 -1.90
CA ASN A 252 -12.82 -36.83 -1.50
C ASN A 252 -13.79 -37.01 -2.68
N GLU A 253 -13.31 -37.31 -3.89
CA GLU A 253 -14.15 -37.75 -5.00
C GLU A 253 -13.45 -38.90 -5.75
N SER A 254 -13.50 -40.09 -5.16
CA SER A 254 -13.40 -41.37 -5.88
C SER A 254 -13.90 -42.50 -4.98
#